data_AF-A4NX18-F1
#
_entry.id   AF-A4NX18-F1
#
_cell.length_a   1.000
_cell.length_b   1.000
_cell.length_c   1.000
_cell.angle_alpha   90.00
_cell.angle_beta   90.00
_cell.angle_gamma   90.00
#
_symmetry.space_group_name_H-M   'P 1'
#
loop_
_entity.id
_entity.type
_entity.pdbx_description
1 polymer ?
#
loop_
_entity_poly.entity_id
_entity_poly.type
_entity_poly.pdbx_seq_one_letter_code
_entity_poly.pdbx_strand_id
1 'polypeptide(L)'
;MEELSYSHELPKILVEHRGLSKLKSTYTDKLPQMVNSQTGRVHTSYHQAVTATGRLSSSDPNLQNIPIRNEEGRRIRQAFIAREGYSIVAADYSQIELRIMAHLSGDQGLINAFSQGKDIHRSTAAEIFGVSLDEVTSEQRRNAKAINFGLIYGMSAFGLSRQLGISRPDAQKYMDLYFQRYPSVQQFMTDIRAKAKAQGYVETLFGRRLYLPDINSSNAMRRKGAERVAINAPMQGTAADIIKRAMIKIDEVIRHDPDIEMIMQVHDELVFEVRSEKVAFFREQIKQHMEAAAELVVPLIVEVGVGKNWDEAH
;
A
#
# COMPACT_ATOMS: atom_id res chain seq x y z
N MET A 1 9.93 -23.92 5.37
CA MET A 1 11.27 -23.34 5.12
C MET A 1 11.46 -22.07 5.92
N GLU A 2 10.61 -21.04 5.75
CA GLU A 2 10.67 -19.82 6.57
C GLU A 2 10.44 -20.11 8.07
N GLU A 3 9.45 -20.91 8.44
CA GLU A 3 9.23 -21.28 9.86
C GLU A 3 10.43 -22.01 10.48
N LEU A 4 11.14 -22.84 9.70
CA LEU A 4 12.34 -23.55 10.15
C LEU A 4 13.58 -22.64 10.21
N SER A 5 13.56 -21.49 9.52
CA SER A 5 14.69 -20.54 9.53
C SER A 5 14.84 -19.82 10.87
N TYR A 6 13.80 -19.81 11.72
CA TYR A 6 13.87 -19.24 13.06
C TYR A 6 14.64 -20.12 14.04
N SER A 7 14.73 -21.44 13.79
CA SER A 7 15.34 -22.40 14.70
C SER A 7 16.52 -23.19 14.10
N HIS A 8 16.73 -23.14 12.79
CA HIS A 8 17.76 -23.91 12.10
C HIS A 8 18.56 -23.07 11.09
N GLU A 9 19.89 -23.25 11.14
CA GLU A 9 20.85 -22.49 10.34
C GLU A 9 20.76 -22.78 8.83
N LEU A 10 20.67 -24.04 8.42
CA LEU A 10 20.59 -24.41 7.00
C LEU A 10 19.35 -23.83 6.29
N PRO A 11 18.11 -23.96 6.85
CA PRO A 11 16.94 -23.30 6.30
C PRO A 11 17.08 -21.78 6.18
N LYS A 12 17.75 -21.11 7.13
CA LYS A 12 18.02 -19.67 7.08
C LYS A 12 18.89 -19.31 5.88
N ILE A 13 20.01 -19.99 5.69
CA ILE A 13 20.92 -19.78 4.55
C ILE A 13 20.20 -20.02 3.22
N LEU A 14 19.38 -21.08 3.12
CA LEU A 14 18.64 -21.39 1.89
C LEU A 14 17.59 -20.34 1.54
N VAL A 15 16.89 -19.78 2.53
CA VAL A 15 15.92 -18.69 2.33
C VAL A 15 16.63 -17.42 1.86
N GLU A 16 17.75 -17.06 2.49
CA GLU A 16 18.57 -15.91 2.11
C GLU A 16 19.14 -16.05 0.69
N HIS A 17 19.75 -17.20 0.38
CA HIS A 17 20.28 -17.50 -0.95
C HIS A 17 19.20 -17.38 -2.04
N ARG A 18 17.98 -17.89 -1.80
CA ARG A 18 16.86 -17.76 -2.74
C ARG A 18 16.46 -16.30 -2.94
N GLY A 19 16.40 -15.52 -1.85
CA GLY A 19 16.10 -14.10 -1.90
C GLY A 19 17.10 -13.31 -2.74
N LEU A 20 18.39 -13.49 -2.46
CA LEU A 20 19.49 -12.84 -3.18
C LEU A 20 19.55 -13.26 -4.66
N SER A 21 19.44 -14.57 -4.93
CA SER A 21 19.45 -15.10 -6.29
C SER A 21 18.30 -14.54 -7.13
N LYS A 22 17.11 -14.40 -6.53
CA LYS A 22 15.95 -13.78 -7.18
C LYS A 22 16.19 -12.30 -7.47
N LEU A 23 16.68 -11.53 -6.48
CA LEU A 23 16.97 -10.10 -6.65
C LEU A 23 17.99 -9.84 -7.75
N LYS A 24 19.10 -10.59 -7.75
CA LYS A 24 20.16 -10.49 -8.76
C LYS A 24 19.62 -10.74 -10.17
N SER A 25 18.98 -11.89 -10.38
CA SER A 25 18.48 -12.30 -11.70
C SER A 25 17.29 -11.47 -12.19
N THR A 26 16.51 -10.88 -11.28
CA THR A 26 15.33 -10.07 -11.64
C THR A 26 15.69 -8.61 -11.90
N TYR A 27 16.61 -8.02 -11.12
CA TYR A 27 16.90 -6.59 -11.17
C TYR A 27 18.35 -6.30 -11.51
N THR A 28 19.31 -6.78 -10.72
CA THR A 28 20.74 -6.42 -10.90
C THR A 28 21.27 -6.74 -12.29
N ASP A 29 20.96 -7.93 -12.80
CA ASP A 29 21.43 -8.36 -14.12
C ASP A 29 20.60 -7.76 -15.26
N LYS A 30 19.31 -7.50 -15.03
CA LYS A 30 18.35 -7.10 -16.08
C LYS A 30 18.24 -5.59 -16.28
N LEU A 31 18.23 -4.79 -15.21
CA LEU A 31 18.04 -3.34 -15.31
C LEU A 31 19.06 -2.67 -16.24
N PRO A 32 20.37 -3.00 -16.19
CA PRO A 32 21.33 -2.42 -17.13
C PRO A 32 21.04 -2.76 -18.60
N GLN A 33 20.46 -3.93 -18.87
CA GLN A 33 20.09 -4.38 -20.21
C GLN A 33 18.81 -3.72 -20.74
N MET A 34 18.01 -3.10 -19.85
CA MET A 34 16.75 -2.41 -20.18
C MET A 34 16.97 -0.92 -20.51
N VAL A 35 18.20 -0.42 -20.44
CA VAL A 35 18.52 0.97 -20.78
C VAL A 35 18.31 1.18 -22.27
N ASN A 36 17.41 2.09 -22.62
CA ASN A 36 17.15 2.46 -24.00
C ASN A 36 18.33 3.29 -24.54
N SER A 37 18.88 2.87 -25.69
CA SER A 37 20.09 3.47 -26.27
C SER A 37 19.92 4.92 -26.76
N GLN A 38 18.71 5.36 -27.05
CA GLN A 38 18.45 6.72 -27.54
C GLN A 38 18.32 7.72 -26.38
N THR A 39 17.75 7.29 -25.27
CA THR A 39 17.43 8.17 -24.12
C THR A 39 18.40 8.01 -22.96
N GLY A 40 19.14 6.90 -22.90
CA GLY A 40 19.97 6.55 -21.74
C GLY A 40 19.16 6.22 -20.47
N ARG A 41 17.85 5.98 -20.60
CA ARG A 41 16.92 5.74 -19.48
C ARG A 41 16.21 4.40 -19.62
N VAL A 42 15.69 3.89 -18.50
CA VAL A 42 14.82 2.71 -18.49
C VAL A 42 13.37 3.17 -18.65
N HIS A 43 12.63 2.54 -19.56
CA HIS A 43 11.22 2.84 -19.84
C HIS A 43 10.34 1.68 -19.40
N THR A 44 9.76 1.79 -18.20
CA THR A 44 8.82 0.78 -17.69
C THR A 44 7.51 0.81 -18.49
N SER A 45 6.82 -0.32 -18.55
CA SER A 45 5.49 -0.44 -19.15
C SER A 45 4.40 -0.41 -18.09
N TYR A 46 3.60 0.66 -18.07
CA TYR A 46 2.41 0.76 -17.23
C TYR A 46 1.18 0.20 -17.94
N HIS A 47 0.50 -0.75 -17.28
CA HIS A 47 -0.69 -1.40 -17.80
C HIS A 47 -1.93 -0.86 -17.10
N GLN A 48 -2.76 -0.11 -17.83
CA GLN A 48 -3.94 0.57 -17.28
C GLN A 48 -5.16 -0.33 -17.10
N ALA A 49 -5.27 -1.39 -17.91
CA ALA A 49 -6.46 -2.24 -18.03
C ALA A 49 -6.19 -3.73 -17.72
N VAL A 50 -5.33 -4.00 -16.72
CA VAL A 50 -4.95 -5.38 -16.33
C VAL A 50 -5.49 -5.77 -14.96
N THR A 51 -5.34 -4.92 -13.94
CA THR A 51 -5.71 -5.30 -12.57
C THR A 51 -7.23 -5.22 -12.35
N ALA A 52 -7.77 -6.17 -11.60
CA ALA A 52 -9.21 -6.24 -11.31
C ALA A 52 -9.71 -5.02 -10.49
N THR A 53 -8.89 -4.52 -9.56
CA THR A 53 -9.25 -3.38 -8.70
C THR A 53 -8.94 -2.03 -9.33
N GLY A 54 -8.33 -2.01 -10.52
CA GLY A 54 -8.05 -0.77 -11.27
C GLY A 54 -6.75 -0.06 -10.91
N ARG A 55 -5.89 -0.63 -10.05
CA ARG A 55 -4.51 -0.17 -9.89
C ARG A 55 -3.73 -0.28 -11.20
N LEU A 56 -2.75 0.60 -11.40
CA LEU A 56 -1.74 0.38 -12.43
C LEU A 56 -0.91 -0.85 -12.06
N SER A 57 -0.44 -1.59 -13.04
CA SER A 57 0.62 -2.59 -12.87
C SER A 57 1.79 -2.24 -13.78
N SER A 58 3.01 -2.60 -13.40
CA SER A 58 4.23 -2.33 -14.16
C SER A 58 4.91 -3.61 -14.64
N SER A 59 5.49 -3.59 -15.84
CA SER A 59 6.42 -4.62 -16.32
C SER A 59 7.65 -3.98 -16.99
N ASP A 60 8.73 -4.77 -17.08
CA ASP A 60 9.94 -4.42 -17.84
C ASP A 60 10.55 -3.04 -17.53
N PRO A 61 10.93 -2.76 -16.25
CA PRO A 61 10.88 -3.63 -15.07
C PRO A 61 9.55 -3.50 -14.30
N ASN A 62 9.22 -4.52 -13.50
CA ASN A 62 8.13 -4.42 -12.53
C ASN A 62 8.60 -3.68 -11.26
N LEU A 63 8.34 -2.38 -11.20
CA LEU A 63 8.75 -1.50 -10.10
C LEU A 63 8.05 -1.83 -8.77
N GLN A 64 6.82 -2.35 -8.82
CA GLN A 64 6.04 -2.71 -7.62
C GLN A 64 6.63 -3.89 -6.83
N ASN A 65 7.50 -4.68 -7.47
CA ASN A 65 8.09 -5.86 -6.84
C ASN A 65 9.49 -5.60 -6.26
N ILE A 66 10.01 -4.37 -6.34
CA ILE A 66 11.31 -4.02 -5.75
C ILE A 66 11.12 -3.97 -4.23
N PRO A 67 11.79 -4.85 -3.44
CA PRO A 67 11.53 -4.92 -2.01
C PRO A 67 11.83 -3.61 -1.27
N ILE A 68 10.90 -3.14 -0.43
CA ILE A 68 11.03 -1.86 0.31
C ILE A 68 11.94 -1.95 1.53
N ARG A 69 11.89 -3.09 2.24
CA ARG A 69 12.34 -3.16 3.63
C ARG A 69 13.63 -3.91 3.89
N ASN A 70 14.23 -4.52 2.87
CA ASN A 70 15.51 -5.23 3.02
C ASN A 70 16.64 -4.39 2.41
N GLU A 71 17.84 -4.57 2.95
CA GLU A 71 19.04 -3.84 2.53
C GLU A 71 19.31 -3.96 1.04
N GLU A 72 19.18 -5.17 0.48
CA GLU A 72 19.41 -5.40 -0.94
C GLU A 72 18.38 -4.71 -1.85
N GLY A 73 17.11 -4.66 -1.44
CA GLY A 73 16.08 -3.91 -2.18
C GLY A 73 16.33 -2.40 -2.14
N ARG A 74 16.84 -1.88 -1.01
CA ARG A 74 17.31 -0.49 -0.88
C ARG A 74 18.47 -0.20 -1.83
N ARG A 75 19.45 -1.11 -1.92
CA ARG A 75 20.56 -0.99 -2.90
C ARG A 75 20.08 -0.96 -4.35
N ILE A 76 19.02 -1.70 -4.69
CA ILE A 76 18.40 -1.59 -6.02
C ILE A 76 17.79 -0.19 -6.23
N ARG A 77 17.10 0.38 -5.23
CA ARG A 77 16.54 1.75 -5.32
C ARG A 77 17.62 2.83 -5.48
N GLN A 78 18.79 2.65 -4.86
CA GLN A 78 19.92 3.58 -5.01
C GLN A 78 20.39 3.70 -6.46
N ALA A 79 20.12 2.72 -7.32
CA ALA A 79 20.44 2.79 -8.75
C ALA A 79 19.49 3.68 -9.57
N PHE A 80 18.36 4.10 -9.00
CA PHE A 80 17.41 5.03 -9.63
C PHE A 80 17.78 6.45 -9.20
N ILE A 81 18.65 7.09 -10.00
CA ILE A 81 19.25 8.40 -9.69
C ILE A 81 18.59 9.53 -10.49
N ALA A 82 18.68 10.75 -9.97
CA ALA A 82 18.40 11.96 -10.73
C ALA A 82 19.56 12.33 -11.67
N ARG A 83 19.26 13.04 -12.76
CA ARG A 83 20.21 13.69 -13.65
C ARG A 83 20.91 14.86 -12.96
N GLU A 84 22.03 15.30 -13.52
CA GLU A 84 22.81 16.42 -12.98
C GLU A 84 21.96 17.70 -12.84
N GLY A 85 22.05 18.36 -11.69
CA GLY A 85 21.24 19.54 -11.36
C GLY A 85 19.78 19.24 -10.95
N TYR A 86 19.41 17.96 -10.80
CA TYR A 86 18.08 17.52 -10.39
C TYR A 86 18.14 16.67 -9.12
N SER A 87 16.96 16.47 -8.51
CA SER A 87 16.76 15.64 -7.33
C SER A 87 15.54 14.75 -7.53
N ILE A 88 15.56 13.58 -6.93
CA ILE A 88 14.38 12.70 -6.84
C ILE A 88 13.49 13.23 -5.73
N VAL A 89 12.22 13.40 -6.04
CA VAL A 89 11.16 13.75 -5.09
C VAL A 89 10.16 12.61 -5.08
N ALA A 90 9.98 11.96 -3.93
CA ALA A 90 9.01 10.88 -3.76
C ALA A 90 7.87 11.37 -2.87
N ALA A 91 6.64 11.23 -3.34
CA ALA A 91 5.44 11.66 -2.64
C ALA A 91 4.51 10.45 -2.45
N ASP A 92 4.31 10.03 -1.20
CA ASP A 92 3.56 8.84 -0.82
C ASP A 92 2.32 9.19 0.03
N TYR A 93 1.18 8.56 -0.26
CA TYR A 93 0.00 8.74 0.57
C TYR A 93 0.12 7.96 1.88
N SER A 94 0.21 8.67 3.00
CA SER A 94 0.32 8.07 4.31
C SER A 94 -0.97 7.33 4.70
N GLN A 95 -0.92 5.99 4.64
CA GLN A 95 -1.98 5.07 5.06
C GLN A 95 -3.31 5.27 4.31
N ILE A 96 -3.27 5.52 2.99
CA ILE A 96 -4.46 5.85 2.19
C ILE A 96 -5.62 4.86 2.36
N GLU A 97 -5.34 3.55 2.37
CA GLU A 97 -6.37 2.51 2.46
C GLU A 97 -7.09 2.53 3.82
N LEU A 98 -6.39 2.89 4.90
CA LEU A 98 -7.01 3.04 6.22
C LEU A 98 -7.89 4.29 6.32
N ARG A 99 -7.47 5.39 5.68
CA ARG A 99 -8.28 6.63 5.60
C ARG A 99 -9.56 6.40 4.80
N ILE A 100 -9.45 5.64 3.70
CA ILE A 100 -10.60 5.20 2.92
C ILE A 100 -11.51 4.29 3.76
N MET A 101 -10.96 3.34 4.52
CA MET A 101 -11.77 2.51 5.42
C MET A 101 -12.52 3.35 6.45
N ALA A 102 -11.87 4.33 7.08
CA ALA A 102 -12.53 5.25 8.01
C ALA A 102 -13.70 6.01 7.34
N HIS A 103 -13.50 6.46 6.10
CA HIS A 103 -14.55 7.12 5.32
C HIS A 103 -15.71 6.18 4.95
N LEU A 104 -15.42 4.99 4.40
CA LEU A 104 -16.43 4.05 3.93
C LEU A 104 -17.23 3.41 5.07
N SER A 105 -16.58 3.18 6.22
CA SER A 105 -17.25 2.64 7.41
C SER A 105 -17.97 3.70 8.23
N GLY A 106 -17.59 4.98 8.09
CA GLY A 106 -18.07 6.05 8.95
C GLY A 106 -17.68 5.86 10.43
N ASP A 107 -16.66 5.05 10.71
CA ASP A 107 -16.34 4.68 12.08
C ASP A 107 -15.72 5.84 12.85
N GLN A 108 -16.45 6.35 13.85
CA GLN A 108 -16.03 7.53 14.60
C GLN A 108 -14.74 7.30 15.39
N GLY A 109 -14.45 6.06 15.80
CA GLY A 109 -13.20 5.70 16.47
C GLY A 109 -12.00 5.86 15.54
N LEU A 110 -12.09 5.33 14.32
CA LEU A 110 -11.05 5.49 13.30
C LEU A 110 -10.90 6.94 12.84
N ILE A 111 -12.03 7.63 12.59
CA ILE A 111 -12.03 9.04 12.17
C ILE A 111 -11.31 9.90 13.22
N ASN A 112 -11.71 9.78 14.50
CA ASN A 112 -11.10 10.53 15.59
C ASN A 112 -9.61 10.21 15.76
N ALA A 113 -9.21 8.94 15.57
CA ALA A 113 -7.80 8.56 15.66
C ALA A 113 -6.96 9.28 14.60
N PHE A 114 -7.43 9.33 13.36
CA PHE A 114 -6.75 10.06 12.30
C PHE A 114 -6.76 11.58 12.50
N SER A 115 -7.89 12.17 12.89
CA SER A 115 -8.01 13.62 13.12
C SER A 115 -7.09 14.11 14.25
N GLN A 116 -6.75 13.24 15.20
CA GLN A 116 -5.85 13.55 16.31
C GLN A 116 -4.38 13.18 16.00
N GLY A 117 -4.06 12.73 14.79
CA GLY A 117 -2.71 12.30 14.42
C GLY A 117 -2.23 11.07 15.20
N LYS A 118 -3.14 10.27 15.76
CA LYS A 118 -2.78 9.08 16.54
C LYS A 118 -2.27 7.98 15.63
N ASP A 119 -1.20 7.32 16.07
CA ASP A 119 -0.73 6.11 15.42
C ASP A 119 -1.64 4.93 15.78
N ILE A 120 -2.57 4.61 14.87
CA ILE A 120 -3.54 3.51 15.03
C ILE A 120 -2.82 2.17 15.23
N HIS A 121 -1.66 1.97 14.60
CA HIS A 121 -0.89 0.74 14.76
C HIS A 121 -0.30 0.63 16.17
N ARG A 122 0.25 1.72 16.72
CA ARG A 122 0.69 1.73 18.13
C ARG A 122 -0.47 1.55 19.09
N SER A 123 -1.62 2.21 18.86
CA SER A 123 -2.80 1.99 19.70
C SER A 123 -3.28 0.55 19.66
N THR A 124 -3.27 -0.08 18.49
CA THR A 124 -3.65 -1.49 18.34
C THR A 124 -2.63 -2.40 19.02
N ALA A 125 -1.33 -2.09 18.89
CA ALA A 125 -0.26 -2.86 19.54
C ALA A 125 -0.35 -2.78 21.07
N ALA A 126 -0.52 -1.58 21.63
CA ALA A 126 -0.68 -1.37 23.07
C ALA A 126 -1.79 -2.26 23.65
N GLU A 127 -2.92 -2.32 22.95
CA GLU A 127 -4.07 -3.14 23.35
C GLU A 127 -3.81 -4.65 23.20
N ILE A 128 -3.22 -5.09 22.08
CA ILE A 128 -2.93 -6.51 21.82
C ILE A 128 -1.85 -7.05 22.76
N PHE A 129 -0.80 -6.28 23.01
CA PHE A 129 0.32 -6.69 23.85
C PHE A 129 0.14 -6.34 25.32
N GLY A 130 -0.94 -5.62 25.67
CA GLY A 130 -1.23 -5.23 27.05
C GLY A 130 -0.19 -4.28 27.65
N VAL A 131 0.40 -3.40 26.82
CA VAL A 131 1.45 -2.44 27.22
C VAL A 131 0.94 -1.00 27.04
N SER A 132 1.56 -0.03 27.71
CA SER A 132 1.23 1.38 27.45
C SER A 132 1.68 1.80 26.04
N LEU A 133 1.08 2.86 25.50
CA LEU A 133 1.42 3.37 24.15
C LEU A 133 2.92 3.64 23.99
N ASP A 134 3.55 4.16 25.04
CA ASP A 134 4.97 4.54 25.05
C ASP A 134 5.90 3.32 25.09
N GLU A 135 5.43 2.20 25.66
CA GLU A 135 6.17 0.93 25.73
C GLU A 135 6.03 0.09 24.46
N VAL A 136 5.17 0.48 23.51
CA VAL A 136 5.03 -0.23 22.24
C VAL A 136 6.34 -0.19 21.46
N THR A 137 6.93 -1.37 21.25
CA THR A 137 8.15 -1.50 20.45
C THR A 137 7.85 -1.37 18.95
N SER A 138 8.88 -1.04 18.17
CA SER A 138 8.77 -0.99 16.69
C SER A 138 8.31 -2.31 16.09
N GLU A 139 8.70 -3.44 16.68
CA GLU A 139 8.26 -4.77 16.27
C GLU A 139 6.78 -5.01 16.59
N GLN A 140 6.33 -4.67 17.81
CA GLN A 140 4.93 -4.77 18.19
C GLN A 140 4.04 -3.91 17.28
N ARG A 141 4.46 -2.67 17.02
CA ARG A 141 3.80 -1.77 16.06
C ARG A 141 3.74 -2.39 14.64
N ARG A 142 4.82 -3.01 14.18
CA ARG A 142 4.88 -3.68 12.86
C ARG A 142 3.90 -4.84 12.78
N ASN A 143 3.81 -5.65 13.83
CA ASN A 143 2.86 -6.76 13.91
C ASN A 143 1.42 -6.22 13.90
N ALA A 144 1.13 -5.20 14.71
CA ALA A 144 -0.18 -4.54 14.72
C ALA A 144 -0.55 -3.90 13.38
N LYS A 145 0.41 -3.35 12.63
CA LYS A 145 0.20 -2.87 11.25
C LYS A 145 -0.30 -4.00 10.35
N ALA A 146 0.37 -5.15 10.38
CA ALA A 146 -0.01 -6.29 9.57
C ALA A 146 -1.38 -6.88 10.00
N ILE A 147 -1.71 -6.81 11.29
CA ILE A 147 -3.04 -7.19 11.82
C ILE A 147 -4.11 -6.24 11.30
N ASN A 148 -3.94 -4.92 11.44
CA ASN A 148 -4.93 -3.93 11.00
C ASN A 148 -5.26 -4.10 9.51
N PHE A 149 -4.25 -4.24 8.65
CA PHE A 149 -4.49 -4.53 7.24
C PHE A 149 -5.19 -5.88 7.05
N GLY A 150 -4.79 -6.92 7.77
CA GLY A 150 -5.47 -8.22 7.72
C GLY A 150 -6.96 -8.11 8.04
N LEU A 151 -7.31 -7.49 9.16
CA LEU A 151 -8.69 -7.34 9.63
C LEU A 151 -9.54 -6.53 8.65
N ILE A 152 -8.99 -5.42 8.17
CA ILE A 152 -9.65 -4.54 7.20
C ILE A 152 -9.86 -5.25 5.86
N TYR A 153 -9.00 -6.21 5.51
CA TYR A 153 -9.16 -7.07 4.32
C TYR A 153 -9.94 -8.37 4.54
N GLY A 154 -10.65 -8.50 5.65
CA GLY A 154 -11.49 -9.67 5.90
C GLY A 154 -10.70 -10.94 6.20
N MET A 155 -9.52 -10.80 6.81
CA MET A 155 -8.80 -11.93 7.39
C MET A 155 -9.65 -12.61 8.46
N SER A 156 -9.61 -13.94 8.48
CA SER A 156 -10.29 -14.73 9.51
C SER A 156 -9.43 -14.87 10.76
N ALA A 157 -10.03 -15.21 11.90
CA ALA A 157 -9.30 -15.51 13.13
C ALA A 157 -8.22 -16.60 12.93
N PHE A 158 -8.45 -17.55 12.03
CA PHE A 158 -7.45 -18.56 11.66
C PHE A 158 -6.26 -17.96 10.90
N GLY A 159 -6.52 -17.03 9.97
CA GLY A 159 -5.44 -16.31 9.26
C GLY A 159 -4.64 -15.45 10.23
N LEU A 160 -5.33 -14.76 11.14
CA LEU A 160 -4.73 -13.93 12.16
C LEU A 160 -3.88 -14.76 13.14
N SER A 161 -4.38 -15.91 13.59
CA SER A 161 -3.65 -16.79 14.51
C SER A 161 -2.35 -17.30 13.91
N ARG A 162 -2.36 -17.65 12.62
CA ARG A 162 -1.16 -18.05 11.87
C ARG A 162 -0.16 -16.91 11.75
N GLN A 163 -0.63 -15.71 11.44
CA GLN A 163 0.24 -14.55 11.27
C GLN A 163 0.89 -14.09 12.59
N LEU A 164 0.20 -14.26 13.72
CA LEU A 164 0.70 -13.87 15.04
C LEU A 164 1.40 -14.99 15.80
N GLY A 165 1.30 -16.24 15.34
CA GLY A 165 1.82 -17.39 16.07
C GLY A 165 1.09 -17.65 17.40
N ILE A 166 -0.19 -17.26 17.51
CA ILE A 166 -1.01 -17.41 18.71
C ILE A 166 -2.11 -18.46 18.52
N SER A 167 -2.82 -18.81 19.60
CA SER A 167 -3.96 -19.73 19.52
C SER A 167 -5.13 -19.11 18.76
N ARG A 168 -5.98 -19.95 18.14
CA ARG A 168 -7.19 -19.48 17.45
C ARG A 168 -8.17 -18.74 18.38
N PRO A 169 -8.42 -19.20 19.63
CA PRO A 169 -9.23 -18.44 20.59
C PRO A 169 -8.68 -17.05 20.90
N ASP A 170 -7.36 -16.90 21.08
CA ASP A 170 -6.74 -15.59 21.34
C ASP A 170 -6.88 -14.66 20.14
N ALA A 171 -6.66 -15.18 18.92
CA ALA A 171 -6.89 -14.42 17.70
C ALA A 171 -8.35 -13.96 17.57
N GLN A 172 -9.32 -14.81 17.91
CA GLN A 172 -10.74 -14.43 17.90
C GLN A 172 -11.01 -13.33 18.92
N LYS A 173 -10.47 -13.44 20.15
CA LYS A 173 -10.60 -12.41 21.18
C LYS A 173 -10.05 -11.06 20.71
N TYR A 174 -8.93 -11.03 20.00
CA TYR A 174 -8.39 -9.79 19.42
C TYR A 174 -9.28 -9.22 18.32
N MET A 175 -9.86 -10.07 17.45
CA MET A 175 -10.83 -9.61 16.47
C MET A 175 -12.06 -8.99 17.13
N ASP A 176 -12.56 -9.62 18.19
CA ASP A 176 -13.75 -9.15 18.91
C ASP A 176 -13.49 -7.80 19.59
N LEU A 177 -12.32 -7.63 20.24
CA LEU A 177 -11.89 -6.35 20.81
C LEU A 177 -11.76 -5.26 19.73
N TYR A 178 -11.13 -5.60 18.60
CA TYR A 178 -10.98 -4.66 17.48
C TYR A 178 -12.34 -4.18 16.96
N PHE A 179 -13.30 -5.07 16.76
CA PHE A 179 -14.64 -4.70 16.30
C PHE A 179 -15.50 -4.06 17.39
N GLN A 180 -15.24 -4.33 18.67
CA GLN A 180 -15.86 -3.57 19.76
C GLN A 180 -15.37 -2.11 19.77
N ARG A 181 -14.10 -1.88 19.45
CA ARG A 181 -13.48 -0.56 19.33
C ARG A 181 -13.94 0.19 18.07
N TYR A 182 -14.08 -0.53 16.95
CA TYR A 182 -14.44 0.01 15.64
C TYR A 182 -15.68 -0.72 15.07
N PRO A 183 -16.85 -0.56 15.71
CA PRO A 183 -18.05 -1.34 15.36
C PRO A 183 -18.55 -1.07 13.95
N SER A 184 -18.37 0.15 13.44
CA SER A 184 -18.87 0.54 12.11
C SER A 184 -18.05 -0.12 11.00
N VAL A 185 -16.80 -0.51 11.27
CA VAL A 185 -15.99 -1.33 10.36
C VAL A 185 -16.62 -2.71 10.19
N GLN A 186 -17.04 -3.35 11.29
CA GLN A 186 -17.69 -4.67 11.22
C GLN A 186 -19.02 -4.60 10.46
N GLN A 187 -19.78 -3.53 10.70
CA GLN A 187 -21.04 -3.26 10.02
C GLN A 187 -20.80 -3.08 8.51
N PHE A 188 -19.87 -2.21 8.11
CA PHE A 188 -19.47 -2.03 6.72
C PHE A 188 -19.08 -3.34 6.04
N MET A 189 -18.26 -4.17 6.69
CA MET A 189 -17.86 -5.47 6.14
C MET A 189 -19.06 -6.42 5.93
N THR A 190 -20.07 -6.33 6.80
CA THR A 190 -21.29 -7.14 6.67
C THR A 190 -22.17 -6.63 5.54
N ASP A 191 -22.35 -5.31 5.47
CA ASP A 191 -23.19 -4.66 4.46
C ASP A 191 -22.62 -4.81 3.06
N ILE A 192 -21.29 -4.65 2.89
CA ILE A 192 -20.67 -4.81 1.58
C ILE A 192 -20.76 -6.25 1.07
N ARG A 193 -20.69 -7.25 1.95
CA ARG A 193 -20.92 -8.66 1.58
C ARG A 193 -22.37 -8.90 1.17
N ALA A 194 -23.32 -8.33 1.89
CA ALA A 194 -24.74 -8.44 1.55
C ALA A 194 -25.05 -7.75 0.20
N LYS A 195 -24.55 -6.53 0.00
CA LYS A 195 -24.65 -5.78 -1.25
C LYS A 195 -24.04 -6.57 -2.42
N ALA A 196 -22.83 -7.10 -2.24
CA ALA A 196 -22.15 -7.91 -3.26
C ALA A 196 -22.97 -9.14 -3.67
N LYS A 197 -23.60 -9.85 -2.72
CA LYS A 197 -24.46 -11.01 -3.00
C LYS A 197 -25.72 -10.63 -3.77
N ALA A 198 -26.32 -9.49 -3.44
CA ALA A 198 -27.55 -9.02 -4.04
C ALA A 198 -27.36 -8.54 -5.49
N GLN A 199 -26.30 -7.76 -5.76
CA GLN A 199 -26.10 -7.14 -7.08
C GLN A 199 -25.00 -7.79 -7.94
N GLY A 200 -24.18 -8.68 -7.38
CA GLY A 200 -23.13 -9.39 -8.10
C GLY A 200 -21.82 -8.60 -8.32
N TYR A 201 -21.71 -7.38 -7.79
CA TYR A 201 -20.52 -6.54 -7.89
C TYR A 201 -20.38 -5.61 -6.67
N VAL A 202 -19.21 -4.99 -6.51
CA VAL A 202 -18.94 -3.90 -5.56
C VAL A 202 -18.39 -2.68 -6.29
N GLU A 203 -18.47 -1.51 -5.67
CA GLU A 203 -18.09 -0.23 -6.28
C GLU A 203 -17.10 0.55 -5.41
N THR A 204 -16.23 1.33 -6.03
CA THR A 204 -15.41 2.34 -5.36
C THR A 204 -16.22 3.61 -5.08
N LEU A 205 -15.64 4.56 -4.34
CA LEU A 205 -16.23 5.89 -4.12
C LEU A 205 -16.55 6.62 -5.43
N PHE A 206 -15.83 6.31 -6.51
CA PHE A 206 -15.97 6.95 -7.82
C PHE A 206 -16.71 6.09 -8.85
N GLY A 207 -17.39 5.02 -8.40
CA GLY A 207 -18.25 4.20 -9.25
C GLY A 207 -17.52 3.15 -10.10
N ARG A 208 -16.21 2.92 -9.90
CA ARG A 208 -15.51 1.78 -10.51
C ARG A 208 -16.10 0.49 -9.97
N ARG A 209 -16.48 -0.43 -10.85
CA ARG A 209 -17.09 -1.72 -10.46
C ARG A 209 -16.09 -2.86 -10.50
N LEU A 210 -16.23 -3.78 -9.54
CA LEU A 210 -15.65 -5.12 -9.62
C LEU A 210 -16.75 -6.18 -9.51
N TYR A 211 -16.95 -6.95 -10.57
CA TYR A 211 -17.90 -8.06 -10.61
C TYR A 211 -17.33 -9.29 -9.90
N LEU A 212 -18.18 -9.99 -9.15
CA LEU A 212 -17.81 -11.09 -8.28
C LEU A 212 -18.60 -12.34 -8.67
N PRO A 213 -18.21 -13.06 -9.75
CA PRO A 213 -18.98 -14.20 -10.25
C PRO A 213 -19.14 -15.32 -9.21
N ASP A 214 -18.16 -15.46 -8.31
CA ASP A 214 -18.17 -16.47 -7.25
C ASP A 214 -18.88 -16.03 -5.96
N ILE A 215 -19.48 -14.84 -5.89
CA ILE A 215 -20.09 -14.31 -4.65
C ILE A 215 -21.25 -15.17 -4.14
N ASN A 216 -21.95 -15.85 -5.05
CA ASN A 216 -23.03 -16.79 -4.78
C ASN A 216 -22.64 -18.25 -5.08
N SER A 217 -21.33 -18.54 -5.22
CA SER A 217 -20.83 -19.88 -5.51
C SER A 217 -21.28 -20.87 -4.44
N SER A 218 -21.77 -22.05 -4.85
CA SER A 218 -22.08 -23.15 -3.91
C SER A 218 -20.83 -23.65 -3.19
N ASN A 219 -19.66 -23.52 -3.84
CA ASN A 219 -18.36 -23.84 -3.25
C ASN A 219 -17.99 -22.81 -2.17
N ALA A 220 -17.94 -23.25 -0.92
CA ALA A 220 -17.67 -22.38 0.23
C ALA A 220 -16.30 -21.69 0.18
N MET A 221 -15.27 -22.33 -0.39
CA MET A 221 -13.93 -21.75 -0.50
C MET A 221 -13.89 -20.62 -1.53
N ARG A 222 -14.50 -20.84 -2.71
CA ARG A 222 -14.64 -19.80 -3.75
C ARG A 222 -15.47 -18.63 -3.25
N ARG A 223 -16.61 -18.91 -2.62
CA ARG A 223 -17.49 -17.90 -2.03
C ARG A 223 -16.78 -17.04 -0.98
N LYS A 224 -16.06 -17.65 -0.02
CA LYS A 224 -15.25 -16.91 0.96
C LYS A 224 -14.12 -16.10 0.31
N GLY A 225 -13.57 -16.60 -0.80
CA GLY A 225 -12.63 -15.83 -1.63
C GLY A 225 -13.29 -14.56 -2.18
N ALA A 226 -14.44 -14.70 -2.84
CA ALA A 226 -15.20 -13.57 -3.39
C ALA A 226 -15.66 -12.58 -2.31
N GLU A 227 -16.09 -13.05 -1.13
CA GLU A 227 -16.45 -12.19 0.01
C GLU A 227 -15.28 -11.34 0.51
N ARG A 228 -14.05 -11.87 0.52
CA ARG A 228 -12.85 -11.08 0.86
C ARG A 228 -12.55 -10.04 -0.22
N VAL A 229 -12.68 -10.42 -1.48
CA VAL A 229 -12.51 -9.48 -2.60
C VAL A 229 -13.56 -8.37 -2.54
N ALA A 230 -14.81 -8.69 -2.17
CA ALA A 230 -15.88 -7.71 -1.99
C ALA A 230 -15.55 -6.63 -0.95
N ILE A 231 -14.84 -7.01 0.12
CA ILE A 231 -14.40 -6.07 1.16
C ILE A 231 -13.19 -5.26 0.69
N ASN A 232 -12.19 -5.91 0.08
CA ASN A 232 -10.94 -5.27 -0.31
C ASN A 232 -11.11 -4.29 -1.48
N ALA A 233 -11.87 -4.67 -2.51
CA ALA A 233 -11.91 -3.95 -3.77
C ALA A 233 -12.41 -2.50 -3.68
N PRO A 234 -13.44 -2.15 -2.88
CA PRO A 234 -13.83 -0.76 -2.69
C PRO A 234 -12.69 0.11 -2.15
N MET A 235 -11.90 -0.39 -1.20
CA MET A 235 -10.77 0.36 -0.65
C MET A 235 -9.62 0.47 -1.64
N GLN A 236 -9.16 -0.67 -2.16
CA GLN A 236 -8.00 -0.71 -3.05
C GLN A 236 -8.28 0.02 -4.36
N GLY A 237 -9.50 -0.11 -4.88
CA GLY A 237 -9.93 0.60 -6.08
C GLY A 237 -10.14 2.09 -5.86
N THR A 238 -10.67 2.51 -4.71
CA THR A 238 -10.76 3.94 -4.37
C THR A 238 -9.36 4.55 -4.26
N ALA A 239 -8.40 3.86 -3.65
CA ALA A 239 -7.01 4.31 -3.63
C ALA A 239 -6.43 4.46 -5.04
N ALA A 240 -6.69 3.48 -5.92
CA ALA A 240 -6.27 3.54 -7.32
C ALA A 240 -6.89 4.74 -8.06
N ASP A 241 -8.17 5.02 -7.83
CA ASP A 241 -8.87 6.14 -8.43
C ASP A 241 -8.30 7.48 -7.93
N ILE A 242 -8.03 7.61 -6.62
CA ILE A 242 -7.40 8.80 -6.02
C ILE A 242 -6.03 9.05 -6.64
N ILE A 243 -5.17 8.04 -6.73
CA ILE A 243 -3.83 8.17 -7.31
C ILE A 243 -3.94 8.63 -8.77
N LYS A 244 -4.82 8.02 -9.57
CA LYS A 244 -5.01 8.42 -10.98
C LYS A 244 -5.52 9.85 -11.12
N ARG A 245 -6.44 10.28 -10.26
CA ARG A 245 -6.92 11.67 -10.22
C ARG A 245 -5.79 12.64 -9.87
N ALA A 246 -4.95 12.29 -8.90
CA ALA A 246 -3.76 13.06 -8.54
C ALA A 246 -2.77 13.15 -9.70
N MET A 247 -2.49 12.03 -10.38
CA MET A 247 -1.61 11.99 -11.54
C MET A 247 -2.10 12.91 -12.66
N ILE A 248 -3.39 12.82 -13.02
CA ILE A 248 -3.99 13.70 -14.04
C ILE A 248 -3.87 15.16 -13.61
N LYS A 249 -4.18 15.47 -12.35
CA LYS A 249 -4.18 16.85 -11.89
C LYS A 249 -2.78 17.45 -11.85
N ILE A 250 -1.79 16.68 -11.43
CA ILE A 250 -0.39 17.11 -11.42
C ILE A 250 0.10 17.28 -12.86
N ASP A 251 -0.16 16.30 -13.74
CA ASP A 251 0.23 16.37 -15.15
C ASP A 251 -0.31 17.63 -15.85
N GLU A 252 -1.57 18.02 -15.63
CA GLU A 252 -2.12 19.28 -16.13
C GLU A 252 -1.29 20.52 -15.75
N VAL A 253 -0.65 20.50 -14.58
CA VAL A 253 0.12 21.62 -14.03
C VAL A 253 1.58 21.58 -14.49
N ILE A 254 2.16 20.39 -14.64
CA ILE A 254 3.60 20.24 -14.87
C ILE A 254 3.98 19.92 -16.33
N ARG A 255 3.04 19.51 -17.19
CA ARG A 255 3.33 18.96 -18.53
C ARG A 255 4.23 19.83 -19.42
N HIS A 256 4.23 21.14 -19.21
CA HIS A 256 5.02 22.10 -19.99
C HIS A 256 6.19 22.72 -19.22
N ASP A 257 6.43 22.31 -17.98
CA ASP A 257 7.54 22.80 -17.17
C ASP A 257 8.76 21.87 -17.35
N PRO A 258 9.89 22.36 -17.89
CA PRO A 258 11.07 21.54 -18.13
C PRO A 258 11.80 21.12 -16.84
N ASP A 259 11.44 21.70 -15.69
CA ASP A 259 12.15 21.53 -14.43
C ASP A 259 11.52 20.48 -13.51
N ILE A 260 10.49 19.78 -13.99
CA ILE A 260 9.86 18.67 -13.29
C ILE A 260 9.38 17.61 -14.29
N GLU A 261 9.57 16.34 -13.94
CA GLU A 261 9.03 15.21 -14.69
C GLU A 261 8.49 14.16 -13.72
N MET A 262 7.27 13.68 -13.95
CA MET A 262 6.74 12.52 -13.21
C MET A 262 7.31 11.25 -13.85
N ILE A 263 8.20 10.57 -13.14
CA ILE A 263 9.00 9.47 -13.70
C ILE A 263 8.50 8.08 -13.29
N MET A 264 7.84 7.95 -12.14
CA MET A 264 7.29 6.67 -11.68
C MET A 264 5.99 6.84 -10.89
N GLN A 265 5.14 5.82 -10.98
CA GLN A 265 4.07 5.49 -10.05
C GLN A 265 4.35 4.10 -9.47
N VAL A 266 4.43 3.97 -8.15
CA VAL A 266 4.69 2.69 -7.47
C VAL A 266 3.86 2.63 -6.20
N HIS A 267 3.05 1.58 -6.02
CA HIS A 267 2.12 1.46 -4.89
C HIS A 267 1.19 2.69 -4.76
N ASP A 268 1.32 3.47 -3.69
CA ASP A 268 0.64 4.70 -3.32
C ASP A 268 1.54 5.95 -3.48
N GLU A 269 2.71 5.78 -4.10
CA GLU A 269 3.73 6.79 -4.33
C GLU A 269 3.78 7.28 -5.78
N LEU A 270 4.00 8.58 -5.94
CA LEU A 270 4.42 9.23 -7.18
C LEU A 270 5.86 9.75 -7.02
N VAL A 271 6.71 9.43 -8.00
CA VAL A 271 8.12 9.82 -8.00
C VAL A 271 8.39 10.77 -9.15
N PHE A 272 9.10 11.83 -8.84
CA PHE A 272 9.43 12.92 -9.74
C PHE A 272 10.93 13.14 -9.80
N GLU A 273 11.37 13.65 -10.93
CA GLU A 273 12.69 14.25 -11.10
C GLU A 273 12.50 15.76 -11.19
N VAL A 274 13.10 16.52 -10.26
CA VAL A 274 12.85 17.97 -10.09
C VAL A 274 14.16 18.73 -10.08
N ARG A 275 14.24 19.87 -10.78
CA ARG A 275 15.44 20.73 -10.73
C ARG A 275 15.71 21.13 -9.29
N SER A 276 16.95 20.93 -8.83
CA SER A 276 17.28 21.04 -7.41
C SER A 276 16.93 22.40 -6.80
N GLU A 277 17.08 23.50 -7.55
CA GLU A 277 16.72 24.85 -7.09
C GLU A 277 15.20 25.09 -6.96
N LYS A 278 14.37 24.27 -7.60
CA LYS A 278 12.91 24.38 -7.60
C LYS A 278 12.20 23.34 -6.72
N VAL A 279 12.94 22.47 -6.02
CA VAL A 279 12.37 21.41 -5.19
C VAL A 279 11.36 21.93 -4.17
N ALA A 280 11.67 23.04 -3.48
CA ALA A 280 10.77 23.61 -2.48
C ALA A 280 9.42 24.04 -3.09
N PHE A 281 9.45 24.63 -4.29
CA PHE A 281 8.25 25.05 -5.00
C PHE A 281 7.39 23.84 -5.43
N PHE A 282 8.00 22.86 -6.09
CA PHE A 282 7.26 21.69 -6.58
C PHE A 282 6.80 20.75 -5.47
N ARG A 283 7.54 20.65 -4.37
CA ARG A 283 7.14 19.88 -3.19
C ARG A 283 5.77 20.31 -2.68
N GLU A 284 5.54 21.61 -2.52
CA GLU A 284 4.25 22.13 -2.05
C GLU A 284 3.14 21.88 -3.09
N GLN A 285 3.41 22.09 -4.37
CA GLN A 285 2.44 21.84 -5.44
C GLN A 285 2.03 20.36 -5.52
N ILE A 286 3.00 19.45 -5.51
CA ILE A 286 2.77 17.99 -5.53
C ILE A 286 1.91 17.60 -4.33
N LYS A 287 2.31 18.04 -3.14
CA LYS A 287 1.58 17.74 -1.89
C LYS A 287 0.14 18.26 -1.96
N GLN A 288 -0.05 19.52 -2.33
CA GLN A 288 -1.37 20.14 -2.43
C GLN A 288 -2.28 19.40 -3.42
N HIS A 289 -1.78 19.06 -4.61
CA HIS A 289 -2.59 18.39 -5.63
C HIS A 289 -2.92 16.94 -5.27
N MET A 290 -2.00 16.23 -4.62
CA MET A 290 -2.26 14.87 -4.13
C MET A 290 -3.25 14.89 -2.96
N GLU A 291 -3.05 15.71 -1.94
CA GLU A 291 -3.98 15.77 -0.79
C GLU A 291 -5.39 16.22 -1.20
N ALA A 292 -5.52 17.02 -2.28
CA ALA A 292 -6.80 17.45 -2.84
C ALA A 292 -7.43 16.47 -3.86
N ALA A 293 -6.81 15.32 -4.12
CA ALA A 293 -7.29 14.41 -5.17
C ALA A 293 -8.64 13.74 -4.87
N ALA A 294 -9.06 13.73 -3.60
CA ALA A 294 -10.40 13.36 -3.17
C ALA A 294 -10.77 14.03 -1.84
N GLU A 295 -12.06 14.26 -1.66
CA GLU A 295 -12.62 14.70 -0.39
C GLU A 295 -13.09 13.48 0.40
N LEU A 296 -12.47 13.24 1.55
CA LEU A 296 -12.80 12.17 2.48
C LEU A 296 -13.11 12.79 3.86
N VAL A 297 -13.82 12.04 4.70
CA VAL A 297 -14.12 12.46 6.09
C VAL A 297 -12.83 12.63 6.92
N VAL A 298 -11.79 11.87 6.57
CA VAL A 298 -10.44 12.02 7.11
C VAL A 298 -9.55 12.59 6.01
N PRO A 299 -8.79 13.67 6.25
CA PRO A 299 -7.96 14.28 5.21
C PRO A 299 -6.93 13.28 4.68
N LEU A 300 -6.67 13.32 3.37
CA LEU A 300 -5.51 12.66 2.79
C LEU A 300 -4.23 13.36 3.28
N ILE A 301 -3.19 12.58 3.57
CA ILE A 301 -1.89 13.11 3.98
C ILE A 301 -0.84 12.54 3.04
N VAL A 302 0.03 13.41 2.55
CA VAL A 302 1.12 13.04 1.64
C VAL A 302 2.45 13.37 2.30
N GLU A 303 3.29 12.35 2.43
CA GLU A 303 4.67 12.48 2.90
C GLU A 303 5.56 12.68 1.67
N VAL A 304 6.37 13.75 1.67
CA VAL A 304 7.26 14.08 0.56
C VAL A 304 8.70 14.08 1.04
N GLY A 305 9.48 13.14 0.51
CA GLY A 305 10.93 13.03 0.69
C GLY A 305 11.71 13.46 -0.55
N VAL A 306 12.97 13.80 -0.35
CA VAL A 306 13.86 14.34 -1.39
C VAL A 306 15.23 13.70 -1.24
N GLY A 307 15.81 13.25 -2.35
CA GLY A 307 17.11 12.60 -2.36
C GLY A 307 17.81 12.68 -3.71
N LYS A 308 19.07 12.22 -3.77
CA LYS A 308 19.80 12.08 -5.03
C LYS A 308 19.38 10.83 -5.81
N ASN A 309 18.81 9.87 -5.11
CA ASN A 309 18.29 8.62 -5.65
C ASN A 309 16.97 8.26 -4.95
N TRP A 310 16.29 7.23 -5.47
CA TRP A 310 14.99 6.83 -4.96
C TRP A 310 15.04 6.29 -3.51
N ASP A 311 16.13 5.66 -3.06
CA ASP A 311 16.26 5.20 -1.65
C ASP A 311 16.40 6.36 -0.66
N GLU A 312 17.01 7.47 -1.07
CA GLU A 312 17.14 8.66 -0.22
C GLU A 312 15.85 9.49 -0.16
N ALA A 313 15.06 9.46 -1.24
CA ALA A 313 13.80 10.20 -1.31
C ALA A 313 12.63 9.44 -0.65
N HIS A 314 12.73 8.12 -0.52
CA HIS A 314 11.74 7.22 0.06
C HIS A 314 11.97 7.01 1.56
#